data_AF-A0A4Q7LCM9-F1
#
_entry.id   AF-A0A4Q7LCM9-F1
#
_cell.length_a   1.000
_cell.length_b   1.000
_cell.length_c   1.000
_cell.angle_alpha   90.00
_cell.angle_beta   90.00
_cell.angle_gamma   90.00
#
_symmetry.space_group_name_H-M   'P 1'
#
loop_
_entity.id
_entity.type
_entity.pdbx_description
1 polymer ?
#
loop_
_entity_poly.entity_id
_entity_poly.type
_entity_poly.pdbx_seq_one_letter_code
_entity_poly.pdbx_strand_id
1 'polypeptide(L)'
;MTAAPSAPARAPDIVPAITPAIAYTRGGALPALLARRILVLDGAMGTMIQRYKLDEAAFRSTRFADHPSDLKGNNDLLVLTRPDVIAEIHDQYLAAGADLIETNTFGATSIAQEDYGLGHIAYEMNVAAARLARTCCDRHGTPDRPRFVAGALGPTPKTASISPDVNDPGARNVDFDALRAAYLEQARGLLDGGVDLFLVETIFDTLNAKAAIFALDELMESTGERLPVIVSGTVTDASGRILSGQTVGAFWHSVRHARPLAIGLNCALGATLMRPYIEELSRIAGETFVSCYPNAGLPNPMSDTGFDETPEVTGRLVEEFAAAGFLNIAGGCCGTTPAHIAEIAQRVGRYQPRCAQHAPFSTLINA
;
A
#
# COMPACT_ATOMS: atom_id res chain seq x y z
N MET A 1 -1.26 73.05 -20.07
CA MET A 1 -0.62 71.75 -20.35
C MET A 1 -1.01 70.79 -19.23
N THR A 2 -2.12 70.09 -19.39
CA THR A 2 -2.64 69.12 -18.42
C THR A 2 -2.23 67.72 -18.88
N ALA A 3 -1.38 67.06 -18.09
CA ALA A 3 -0.87 65.73 -18.35
C ALA A 3 -1.98 64.67 -18.14
N ALA A 4 -2.11 63.74 -19.09
CA ALA A 4 -3.02 62.61 -19.00
C ALA A 4 -2.50 61.58 -17.98
N PRO A 5 -3.38 60.89 -17.23
CA PRO A 5 -2.97 59.88 -16.27
C PRO A 5 -2.47 58.61 -16.99
N SER A 6 -1.34 58.07 -16.51
CA SER A 6 -0.74 56.83 -16.99
C SER A 6 -1.58 55.60 -16.61
N ALA A 7 -1.78 54.68 -17.55
CA ALA A 7 -2.44 53.41 -17.32
C ALA A 7 -1.68 52.55 -16.27
N PRO A 8 -2.39 51.76 -15.44
CA PRO A 8 -1.74 50.91 -14.45
C PRO A 8 -0.96 49.77 -15.13
N ALA A 9 0.23 49.49 -14.62
CA ALA A 9 1.08 48.39 -15.08
C ALA A 9 0.36 47.05 -14.85
N ARG A 10 0.29 46.23 -15.90
CA ARG A 10 -0.28 44.88 -15.87
C ARG A 10 0.57 44.02 -14.91
N ALA A 11 -0.06 43.44 -13.90
CA ALA A 11 0.59 42.47 -13.03
C ALA A 11 1.12 41.29 -13.87
N PRO A 12 2.29 40.72 -13.56
CA PRO A 12 2.83 39.59 -14.31
C PRO A 12 1.86 38.41 -14.20
N ASP A 13 1.53 37.81 -15.35
CA ASP A 13 0.72 36.60 -15.44
C ASP A 13 1.39 35.48 -14.63
N ILE A 14 0.82 35.14 -13.47
CA ILE A 14 1.19 33.93 -12.73
C ILE A 14 0.57 32.77 -13.48
N VAL A 15 1.30 32.23 -14.45
CA VAL A 15 0.96 30.94 -15.06
C VAL A 15 1.10 29.88 -13.95
N PRO A 16 0.04 29.13 -13.59
CA PRO A 16 0.17 28.06 -12.62
C PRO A 16 1.19 27.05 -13.19
N ALA A 17 2.25 26.81 -12.44
CA ALA A 17 3.28 25.86 -12.81
C ALA A 17 2.63 24.47 -12.93
N ILE A 18 2.46 23.99 -14.16
CA ILE A 18 2.12 22.60 -14.43
C ILE A 18 3.25 21.77 -13.83
N THR A 19 2.96 21.04 -12.75
CA THR A 19 3.97 20.16 -12.15
C THR A 19 4.32 19.11 -13.21
N PRO A 20 5.58 19.00 -13.64
CA PRO A 20 5.95 18.06 -14.68
C PRO A 20 5.61 16.64 -14.23
N ALA A 21 5.03 15.86 -15.14
CA ALA A 21 4.70 14.46 -14.89
C ALA A 21 5.97 13.69 -14.50
N ILE A 22 5.90 12.90 -13.44
CA ILE A 22 7.03 12.08 -12.98
C ILE A 22 7.27 10.98 -14.01
N ALA A 23 8.47 10.95 -14.60
CA ALA A 23 8.90 9.86 -15.46
C ALA A 23 9.37 8.69 -14.59
N TYR A 24 8.59 7.62 -14.57
CA TYR A 24 8.95 6.40 -13.82
C TYR A 24 9.81 5.47 -14.67
N THR A 25 10.88 4.93 -14.08
CA THR A 25 11.78 3.97 -14.72
C THR A 25 11.19 2.56 -14.79
N ARG A 26 10.30 2.21 -13.84
CA ARG A 26 9.45 1.00 -13.85
C ARG A 26 8.02 1.36 -13.46
N GLY A 27 7.05 0.53 -13.82
CA GLY A 27 5.64 0.83 -13.53
C GLY A 27 5.07 2.06 -14.27
N GLY A 28 5.76 2.60 -15.29
CA GLY A 28 5.36 3.83 -15.98
C GLY A 28 4.01 3.79 -16.69
N ALA A 29 3.44 2.60 -16.93
CA ALA A 29 2.10 2.44 -17.47
C ALA A 29 0.98 2.68 -16.44
N LEU A 30 1.28 2.60 -15.13
CA LEU A 30 0.28 2.67 -14.05
C LEU A 30 -0.57 3.96 -14.09
N PRO A 31 -0.01 5.18 -14.22
CA PRO A 31 -0.83 6.39 -14.27
C PRO A 31 -1.85 6.37 -15.40
N ALA A 32 -1.46 5.91 -16.59
CA ALA A 32 -2.35 5.84 -17.75
C ALA A 32 -3.44 4.77 -17.56
N LEU A 33 -3.13 3.65 -16.90
CA LEU A 33 -4.09 2.60 -16.60
C LEU A 33 -5.11 3.05 -15.52
N LEU A 34 -4.63 3.68 -14.44
CA LEU A 34 -5.46 4.20 -13.34
C LEU A 34 -6.41 5.31 -13.78
N ALA A 35 -6.05 6.06 -14.82
CA ALA A 35 -6.91 7.05 -15.45
C ALA A 35 -7.99 6.43 -16.36
N ARG A 36 -7.85 5.18 -16.78
CA ARG A 36 -8.76 4.50 -17.72
C ARG A 36 -9.69 3.50 -17.06
N ARG A 37 -9.25 2.84 -15.99
CA ARG A 37 -10.02 1.82 -15.28
C ARG A 37 -9.57 1.72 -13.82
N ILE A 38 -10.45 1.18 -12.99
CA ILE A 38 -10.09 0.78 -11.62
C ILE A 38 -9.18 -0.44 -11.72
N LEU A 39 -7.99 -0.36 -11.12
CA LEU A 39 -7.08 -1.50 -11.00
C LEU A 39 -7.40 -2.32 -9.76
N VAL A 40 -7.18 -3.63 -9.85
CA VAL A 40 -7.46 -4.57 -8.76
C VAL A 40 -6.15 -4.96 -8.08
N LEU A 41 -5.99 -4.64 -6.80
CA LEU A 41 -4.97 -5.19 -5.91
C LEU A 41 -5.45 -6.57 -5.40
N ASP A 42 -4.53 -7.44 -5.02
CA ASP A 42 -4.85 -8.76 -4.48
C ASP A 42 -5.47 -8.71 -3.07
N GLY A 43 -5.53 -9.87 -2.43
CA GLY A 43 -6.10 -10.06 -1.10
C GLY A 43 -5.05 -10.47 -0.08
N ALA A 44 -5.49 -10.94 1.09
CA ALA A 44 -4.58 -11.24 2.18
C ALA A 44 -3.69 -12.48 1.98
N MET A 45 -2.38 -12.27 1.93
CA MET A 45 -1.36 -13.32 2.00
C MET A 45 -1.42 -14.11 3.32
N GLY A 46 -1.46 -13.42 4.46
CA GLY A 46 -1.39 -14.07 5.78
C GLY A 46 -2.53 -15.05 6.06
N THR A 47 -3.78 -14.67 5.77
CA THR A 47 -4.94 -15.56 5.97
C THR A 47 -4.97 -16.70 4.96
N MET A 48 -4.36 -16.54 3.77
CA MET A 48 -4.20 -17.64 2.82
C MET A 48 -3.16 -18.64 3.30
N ILE A 49 -2.02 -18.20 3.83
CA ILE A 49 -0.98 -19.06 4.42
C ILE A 49 -1.56 -19.92 5.56
N GLN A 50 -2.40 -19.34 6.43
CA GLN A 50 -3.01 -20.05 7.56
C GLN A 50 -3.79 -21.31 7.13
N ARG A 51 -4.36 -21.34 5.91
CA ARG A 51 -5.13 -22.48 5.38
C ARG A 51 -4.26 -23.70 5.10
N TYR A 52 -2.96 -23.51 4.85
CA TYR A 52 -2.01 -24.58 4.64
C TYR A 52 -1.60 -25.28 5.94
N LYS A 53 -1.97 -24.73 7.11
CA LYS A 53 -1.71 -25.30 8.44
C LYS A 53 -0.24 -25.70 8.64
N LEU A 54 0.66 -24.85 8.17
CA LEU A 54 2.09 -25.07 8.24
C LEU A 54 2.56 -25.19 9.69
N ASP A 55 3.47 -26.14 9.93
CA ASP A 55 4.10 -26.38 11.22
C ASP A 55 5.49 -25.74 11.28
N GLU A 56 6.13 -25.82 12.44
CA GLU A 56 7.47 -25.25 12.67
C GLU A 56 8.52 -25.76 11.67
N ALA A 57 8.42 -27.04 11.27
CA ALA A 57 9.35 -27.63 10.31
C ALA A 57 9.25 -26.95 8.93
N ALA A 58 8.05 -26.59 8.49
CA ALA A 58 7.85 -25.84 7.25
C ALA A 58 8.49 -24.43 7.32
N PHE A 59 8.41 -23.73 8.46
CA PHE A 59 9.04 -22.42 8.62
C PHE A 59 10.56 -22.50 8.71
N ARG A 60 11.12 -23.57 9.29
CA ARG A 60 12.57 -23.76 9.40
C ARG A 60 13.22 -24.22 8.11
N SER A 61 12.56 -25.09 7.35
CA SER A 61 13.21 -25.80 6.24
C SER A 61 14.51 -26.51 6.71
N THR A 62 15.36 -26.94 5.78
CA THR A 62 16.71 -27.42 6.10
C THR A 62 17.63 -26.29 6.54
N ARG A 63 17.36 -25.06 6.11
CA ARG A 63 18.27 -23.91 6.32
C ARG A 63 18.30 -23.43 7.77
N PHE A 64 17.17 -23.46 8.47
CA PHE A 64 17.04 -22.94 9.84
C PHE A 64 16.69 -24.05 10.84
N ALA A 65 17.07 -25.30 10.54
CA ALA A 65 16.79 -26.45 11.39
C ALA A 65 17.25 -26.23 12.85
N ASP A 66 18.47 -25.70 13.02
CA ASP A 66 19.11 -25.48 14.32
C ASP A 66 18.89 -24.07 14.90
N HIS A 67 17.94 -23.29 14.36
CA HIS A 67 17.67 -21.92 14.85
C HIS A 67 17.17 -21.95 16.31
N PRO A 68 17.67 -21.10 17.22
CA PRO A 68 17.43 -21.26 18.66
C PRO A 68 16.01 -20.89 19.12
N SER A 69 15.23 -20.18 18.29
CA SER A 69 13.88 -19.71 18.61
C SER A 69 12.84 -20.26 17.63
N ASP A 70 11.57 -20.26 18.01
CA ASP A 70 10.47 -20.64 17.11
C ASP A 70 10.36 -19.66 15.93
N LEU A 71 10.15 -20.18 14.72
CA LEU A 71 9.99 -19.41 13.49
C LEU A 71 8.55 -19.42 12.95
N LYS A 72 7.69 -20.31 13.46
CA LYS A 72 6.27 -20.34 13.10
C LYS A 72 5.61 -19.00 13.40
N GLY A 73 4.92 -18.47 12.39
CA GLY A 73 4.29 -17.15 12.43
C GLY A 73 5.06 -16.09 11.66
N ASN A 74 6.34 -16.32 11.35
CA ASN A 74 7.12 -15.47 10.45
C ASN A 74 6.76 -15.75 8.99
N ASN A 75 5.59 -15.25 8.55
CA ASN A 75 5.09 -15.51 7.20
C ASN A 75 6.05 -14.99 6.11
N ASP A 76 6.76 -13.88 6.35
CA ASP A 76 7.74 -13.32 5.44
C ASP A 76 8.86 -14.32 5.11
N LEU A 77 9.28 -15.15 6.08
CA LEU A 77 10.32 -16.17 5.89
C LEU A 77 9.94 -17.25 4.86
N LEU A 78 8.65 -17.49 4.65
CA LEU A 78 8.17 -18.54 3.74
C LEU A 78 8.57 -18.31 2.29
N VAL A 79 8.97 -17.09 1.90
CA VAL A 79 9.56 -16.85 0.57
C VAL A 79 10.88 -17.60 0.35
N LEU A 80 11.57 -17.97 1.43
CA LEU A 80 12.81 -18.77 1.41
C LEU A 80 12.54 -20.24 1.70
N THR A 81 11.60 -20.54 2.60
CA THR A 81 11.43 -21.90 3.13
C THR A 81 10.27 -22.68 2.50
N ARG A 82 9.24 -21.99 2.01
CA ARG A 82 8.10 -22.54 1.25
C ARG A 82 7.71 -21.63 0.08
N PRO A 83 8.63 -21.32 -0.85
CA PRO A 83 8.34 -20.47 -2.01
C PRO A 83 7.23 -21.05 -2.90
N ASP A 84 7.04 -22.38 -2.87
CA ASP A 84 5.95 -23.07 -3.54
C ASP A 84 4.57 -22.60 -3.07
N VAL A 85 4.38 -22.44 -1.75
CA VAL A 85 3.12 -21.98 -1.17
C VAL A 85 2.86 -20.52 -1.53
N ILE A 86 3.87 -19.66 -1.41
CA ILE A 86 3.73 -18.24 -1.71
C ILE A 86 3.45 -18.02 -3.20
N ALA A 87 4.13 -18.73 -4.09
CA ALA A 87 3.87 -18.68 -5.52
C ALA A 87 2.45 -19.13 -5.86
N GLU A 88 1.98 -20.21 -5.25
CA GLU A 88 0.62 -20.70 -5.47
C GLU A 88 -0.43 -19.66 -5.08
N ILE A 89 -0.25 -18.98 -3.94
CA ILE A 89 -1.17 -17.92 -3.49
C ILE A 89 -1.17 -16.75 -4.48
N HIS A 90 0.00 -16.29 -4.94
CA HIS A 90 0.08 -15.26 -5.97
C HIS A 90 -0.63 -15.67 -7.26
N ASP A 91 -0.40 -16.89 -7.75
CA ASP A 91 -1.02 -17.41 -8.97
C ASP A 91 -2.55 -17.46 -8.83
N GLN A 92 -3.07 -17.83 -7.65
CA GLN A 92 -4.51 -17.81 -7.38
C GLN A 92 -5.10 -16.39 -7.46
N TYR A 93 -4.45 -15.38 -6.89
CA TYR A 93 -4.93 -13.99 -6.97
C TYR A 93 -4.83 -13.40 -8.38
N LEU A 94 -3.74 -13.69 -9.10
CA LEU A 94 -3.58 -13.28 -10.50
C LEU A 94 -4.63 -13.93 -11.41
N ALA A 95 -4.93 -15.22 -11.20
CA ALA A 95 -6.00 -15.93 -11.89
C ALA A 95 -7.39 -15.38 -11.56
N ALA A 96 -7.61 -14.93 -10.31
CA ALA A 96 -8.85 -14.27 -9.89
C ALA A 96 -9.04 -12.87 -10.51
N GLY A 97 -7.99 -12.28 -11.07
CA GLY A 97 -8.07 -11.03 -11.82
C GLY A 97 -7.30 -9.86 -11.22
N ALA A 98 -6.50 -10.06 -10.18
CA ALA A 98 -5.63 -9.02 -9.61
C ALA A 98 -4.69 -8.45 -10.68
N ASP A 99 -4.70 -7.13 -10.88
CA ASP A 99 -3.78 -6.39 -11.74
C ASP A 99 -2.45 -6.10 -11.04
N LEU A 100 -2.48 -5.95 -9.71
CA LEU A 100 -1.31 -5.80 -8.85
C LEU A 100 -1.33 -6.91 -7.79
N ILE A 101 -0.15 -7.45 -7.45
CA ILE A 101 0.04 -8.30 -6.28
C ILE A 101 1.08 -7.70 -5.34
N GLU A 102 0.86 -7.85 -4.04
CA GLU A 102 1.79 -7.44 -3.00
C GLU A 102 2.88 -8.50 -2.80
N THR A 103 4.14 -8.10 -2.62
CA THR A 103 5.19 -9.03 -2.19
C THR A 103 4.89 -9.51 -0.76
N ASN A 104 5.22 -10.77 -0.44
CA ASN A 104 5.14 -11.29 0.93
C ASN A 104 6.29 -10.74 1.79
N THR A 105 6.23 -9.44 2.09
CA THR A 105 7.31 -8.66 2.75
C THR A 105 6.79 -7.65 3.78
N PHE A 106 5.56 -7.83 4.27
CA PHE A 106 4.96 -6.95 5.26
C PHE A 106 5.87 -6.69 6.47
N GLY A 107 6.51 -7.75 6.97
CA GLY A 107 7.41 -7.75 8.12
C GLY A 107 8.88 -8.01 7.76
N ALA A 108 9.27 -7.95 6.49
CA ALA A 108 10.63 -8.26 6.05
C ALA A 108 11.62 -7.09 6.28
N THR A 109 11.64 -6.51 7.48
CA THR A 109 12.62 -5.49 7.89
C THR A 109 13.56 -6.04 8.95
N SER A 110 14.78 -5.53 9.07
CA SER A 110 15.70 -5.92 10.15
C SER A 110 15.09 -5.73 11.54
N ILE A 111 14.28 -4.68 11.74
CA ILE A 111 13.57 -4.42 13.00
C ILE A 111 12.54 -5.50 13.34
N ALA A 112 11.68 -5.86 12.38
CA ALA A 112 10.62 -6.84 12.61
C ALA A 112 11.17 -8.27 12.68
N GLN A 113 12.18 -8.58 11.87
CA GLN A 113 12.81 -9.89 11.85
C GLN A 113 13.67 -10.17 13.08
N GLU A 114 14.04 -9.13 13.85
CA GLU A 114 14.74 -9.30 15.14
C GLU A 114 13.89 -10.04 16.18
N ASP A 115 12.55 -9.95 16.12
CA ASP A 115 11.66 -10.74 16.99
C ASP A 115 11.85 -12.26 16.78
N TYR A 116 12.36 -12.65 15.61
CA TYR A 116 12.72 -14.03 15.26
C TYR A 116 14.24 -14.27 15.24
N GLY A 117 15.09 -13.29 15.56
CA GLY A 117 16.55 -13.39 15.43
C GLY A 117 17.05 -13.51 13.98
N LEU A 118 16.27 -13.01 13.01
CA LEU A 118 16.53 -13.10 11.57
C LEU A 118 16.75 -11.71 10.93
N GLY A 119 17.00 -10.67 11.71
CA GLY A 119 17.23 -9.31 11.22
C GLY A 119 18.27 -9.23 10.10
N HIS A 120 19.32 -10.04 10.19
CA HIS A 120 20.44 -10.08 9.26
C HIS A 120 20.12 -10.61 7.85
N ILE A 121 18.96 -11.23 7.62
CA ILE A 121 18.54 -11.73 6.30
C ILE A 121 17.40 -10.91 5.68
N ALA A 122 17.06 -9.74 6.24
CA ALA A 122 15.95 -8.92 5.74
C ALA A 122 16.12 -8.54 4.26
N TYR A 123 17.31 -8.09 3.83
CA TYR A 123 17.57 -7.81 2.41
C TYR A 123 17.33 -9.04 1.52
N GLU A 124 17.83 -10.20 1.92
CA GLU A 124 17.70 -11.45 1.16
C GLU A 124 16.22 -11.88 1.01
N MET A 125 15.45 -11.79 2.09
CA MET A 125 14.00 -12.08 2.06
C MET A 125 13.29 -11.21 1.03
N ASN A 126 13.58 -9.91 1.00
CA ASN A 126 12.94 -8.98 0.07
C ASN A 126 13.31 -9.26 -1.39
N VAL A 127 14.59 -9.58 -1.67
CA VAL A 127 15.01 -9.96 -3.03
C VAL A 127 14.29 -11.23 -3.49
N ALA A 128 14.21 -12.24 -2.63
CA ALA A 128 13.55 -13.50 -2.96
C ALA A 128 12.04 -13.30 -3.18
N ALA A 129 11.37 -12.56 -2.30
CA ALA A 129 9.95 -12.26 -2.40
C ALA A 129 9.60 -11.51 -3.69
N ALA A 130 10.35 -10.46 -4.02
CA ALA A 130 10.12 -9.68 -5.22
C ALA A 130 10.34 -10.48 -6.51
N ARG A 131 11.40 -11.31 -6.57
CA ARG A 131 11.65 -12.21 -7.72
C ARG A 131 10.54 -13.25 -7.89
N LEU A 132 10.04 -13.79 -6.78
CA LEU A 132 8.95 -14.76 -6.79
C LEU A 132 7.67 -14.13 -7.34
N ALA A 133 7.28 -12.97 -6.81
CA ALA A 133 6.11 -12.24 -7.28
C ALA A 133 6.26 -11.81 -8.76
N ARG A 134 7.44 -11.34 -9.18
CA ARG A 134 7.74 -11.00 -10.59
C ARG A 134 7.54 -12.19 -11.52
N THR A 135 8.06 -13.36 -11.13
CA THR A 135 7.88 -14.60 -11.90
C THR A 135 6.41 -14.98 -12.03
N CYS A 136 5.59 -14.77 -10.99
CA CYS A 136 4.15 -15.01 -11.07
C CYS A 136 3.45 -14.00 -11.99
N CYS A 137 3.76 -12.70 -11.85
CA CYS A 137 3.24 -11.66 -12.72
C CYS A 137 3.59 -11.87 -14.20
N ASP A 138 4.81 -12.31 -14.51
CA ASP A 138 5.25 -12.59 -15.88
C ASP A 138 4.51 -13.77 -16.51
N ARG A 139 4.16 -14.81 -15.72
CA ARG A 139 3.35 -15.94 -16.18
C ARG A 139 1.91 -15.57 -16.51
N HIS A 140 1.35 -14.60 -15.78
CA HIS A 140 -0.07 -14.21 -15.90
C HIS A 140 -0.29 -12.92 -16.70
N GLY A 141 0.76 -12.17 -16.99
CA GLY A 141 0.71 -10.92 -17.74
C GLY A 141 0.59 -11.15 -19.25
N THR A 142 -0.15 -10.26 -19.90
CA THR A 142 -0.20 -10.17 -21.37
C THR A 142 0.15 -8.74 -21.79
N PRO A 143 0.51 -8.50 -23.06
CA PRO A 143 0.74 -7.14 -23.56
C PRO A 143 -0.44 -6.18 -23.31
N ASP A 144 -1.68 -6.69 -23.40
CA ASP A 144 -2.90 -5.90 -23.18
C ASP A 144 -3.27 -5.76 -21.70
N ARG A 145 -2.84 -6.70 -20.86
CA ARG A 145 -3.11 -6.71 -19.42
C ARG A 145 -1.83 -7.09 -18.66
N PRO A 146 -0.88 -6.15 -18.52
CA PRO A 146 0.30 -6.37 -17.69
C PRO A 146 -0.10 -6.57 -16.23
N ARG A 147 0.72 -7.32 -15.49
CA ARG A 147 0.60 -7.52 -14.04
C ARG A 147 1.79 -6.86 -13.36
N PHE A 148 1.50 -6.19 -12.24
CA PHE A 148 2.47 -5.38 -11.53
C PHE A 148 2.77 -5.98 -10.16
N VAL A 149 4.05 -5.90 -9.77
CA VAL A 149 4.50 -6.28 -8.43
C VAL A 149 4.60 -5.04 -7.56
N ALA A 150 3.84 -5.03 -6.46
CA ALA A 150 3.94 -4.02 -5.42
C ALA A 150 4.85 -4.49 -4.29
N GLY A 151 6.00 -3.82 -4.10
CA GLY A 151 6.88 -4.06 -2.98
C GLY A 151 6.25 -3.55 -1.69
N ALA A 152 5.69 -4.44 -0.89
CA ALA A 152 4.99 -4.11 0.36
C ALA A 152 6.00 -3.77 1.48
N LEU A 153 5.81 -2.61 2.11
CA LEU A 153 6.53 -2.16 3.31
C LEU A 153 5.49 -1.91 4.42
N GLY A 154 5.43 -2.82 5.38
CA GLY A 154 4.58 -2.67 6.56
C GLY A 154 5.16 -1.69 7.59
N PRO A 155 4.41 -1.38 8.66
CA PRO A 155 4.76 -0.34 9.63
C PRO A 155 5.84 -0.74 10.66
N THR A 156 6.35 -1.98 10.63
CA THR A 156 7.16 -2.62 11.70
C THR A 156 6.37 -2.81 13.02
N PRO A 157 6.83 -3.66 13.97
CA PRO A 157 6.17 -3.82 15.27
C PRO A 157 6.45 -2.65 16.24
N LYS A 158 7.32 -1.70 15.87
CA LYS A 158 7.74 -0.58 16.74
C LYS A 158 7.19 0.74 16.20
N THR A 159 6.85 1.65 17.11
CA THR A 159 6.31 2.98 16.82
C THR A 159 7.31 4.04 17.26
N ALA A 160 7.51 5.06 16.41
CA ALA A 160 8.38 6.19 16.73
C ALA A 160 7.60 7.36 17.35
N SER A 161 6.28 7.43 17.17
CA SER A 161 5.44 8.51 17.72
C SER A 161 4.86 8.20 19.09
N ILE A 162 4.60 6.93 19.41
CA ILE A 162 3.89 6.51 20.62
C ILE A 162 4.89 5.92 21.63
N SER A 163 4.74 6.29 22.91
CA SER A 163 5.55 5.68 23.96
C SER A 163 5.11 4.24 24.21
N PRO A 164 6.07 3.30 24.38
CA PRO A 164 5.78 1.94 24.81
C PRO A 164 5.42 1.83 26.30
N ASP A 165 5.73 2.86 27.10
CA ASP A 165 5.46 2.90 28.54
C ASP A 165 4.48 4.03 28.85
N VAL A 166 3.30 3.66 29.34
CA VAL A 166 2.26 4.62 29.73
C VAL A 166 2.69 5.55 30.87
N ASN A 167 3.72 5.19 31.65
CA ASN A 167 4.26 5.98 32.74
C ASN A 167 5.40 6.93 32.30
N ASP A 168 5.96 6.72 31.10
CA ASP A 168 6.99 7.58 30.52
C ASP A 168 6.57 8.03 29.11
N PRO A 169 5.89 9.18 28.97
CA PRO A 169 5.47 9.67 27.65
C PRO A 169 6.63 10.06 26.72
N GLY A 170 7.86 10.16 27.23
CA GLY A 170 9.08 10.48 26.47
C GLY A 170 9.79 9.25 25.90
N ALA A 171 9.57 8.06 26.46
CA ALA A 171 10.22 6.82 26.02
C ALA A 171 9.88 6.47 24.56
N ARG A 172 10.83 5.90 23.82
CA ARG A 172 10.64 5.40 22.46
C ARG A 172 11.38 4.07 22.27
N ASN A 173 10.73 3.10 21.63
CA ASN A 173 11.32 1.78 21.33
C ASN A 173 12.19 1.78 20.07
N VAL A 174 12.05 2.81 19.24
CA VAL A 174 12.77 2.99 17.98
C VAL A 174 12.85 4.49 17.67
N ASP A 175 13.90 4.91 16.99
CA ASP A 175 14.05 6.26 16.48
C ASP A 175 13.88 6.31 14.95
N PHE A 176 13.89 7.53 14.41
CA PHE A 176 13.69 7.76 12.98
C PHE A 176 14.82 7.18 12.13
N ASP A 177 16.07 7.25 12.59
CA ASP A 177 17.23 6.78 11.83
C ASP A 177 17.27 5.25 11.75
N ALA A 178 16.90 4.56 12.83
CA ALA A 178 16.75 3.11 12.84
C ALA A 178 15.64 2.66 11.87
N LEU A 179 14.48 3.32 11.89
CA LEU A 179 13.41 3.04 10.93
C LEU A 179 13.86 3.30 9.49
N ARG A 180 14.50 4.46 9.23
CA ARG A 180 15.04 4.81 7.91
C ARG A 180 16.00 3.74 7.40
N ALA A 181 16.95 3.31 8.22
CA ALA A 181 17.94 2.29 7.85
C ALA A 181 17.27 0.94 7.52
N ALA A 182 16.32 0.50 8.34
CA ALA A 182 15.60 -0.75 8.13
C ALA A 182 14.74 -0.71 6.85
N TYR A 183 14.03 0.40 6.61
CA TYR A 183 13.26 0.59 5.38
C TYR A 183 14.13 0.69 4.13
N LEU A 184 15.30 1.33 4.23
CA LEU A 184 16.25 1.43 3.12
C LEU A 184 16.80 0.05 2.73
N GLU A 185 17.14 -0.79 3.72
CA GLU A 185 17.56 -2.17 3.49
C GLU A 185 16.47 -3.00 2.79
N GLN A 186 15.24 -2.95 3.30
CA GLN A 186 14.10 -3.61 2.69
C GLN A 186 13.86 -3.11 1.25
N ALA A 187 13.81 -1.79 1.06
CA ALA A 187 13.53 -1.18 -0.23
C ALA A 187 14.60 -1.51 -1.28
N ARG A 188 15.88 -1.60 -0.89
CA ARG A 188 16.97 -2.06 -1.76
C ARG A 188 16.71 -3.49 -2.24
N GLY A 189 16.37 -4.40 -1.32
CA GLY A 189 16.06 -5.78 -1.68
C GLY A 189 14.87 -5.90 -2.63
N LEU A 190 13.81 -5.14 -2.39
CA LEU A 190 12.64 -5.08 -3.27
C LEU A 190 13.01 -4.53 -4.67
N LEU A 191 13.77 -3.44 -4.74
CA LEU A 191 14.21 -2.82 -6.01
C LEU A 191 15.06 -3.80 -6.85
N ASP A 192 16.05 -4.42 -6.22
CA ASP A 192 16.95 -5.41 -6.84
C ASP A 192 16.21 -6.69 -7.24
N GLY A 193 15.15 -7.03 -6.51
CA GLY A 193 14.29 -8.16 -6.82
C GLY A 193 13.29 -7.90 -7.96
N GLY A 194 13.13 -6.64 -8.39
CA GLY A 194 12.39 -6.31 -9.61
C GLY A 194 10.93 -5.86 -9.41
N VAL A 195 10.61 -5.21 -8.27
CA VAL A 195 9.26 -4.62 -8.09
C VAL A 195 8.98 -3.50 -9.10
N ASP A 196 7.70 -3.27 -9.39
CA ASP A 196 7.26 -2.20 -10.31
C ASP A 196 6.89 -0.91 -9.57
N LEU A 197 6.49 -1.03 -8.31
CA LEU A 197 6.17 0.09 -7.42
C LEU A 197 6.46 -0.30 -5.96
N PHE A 198 6.49 0.70 -5.08
CA PHE A 198 6.51 0.51 -3.63
C PHE A 198 5.14 0.79 -3.03
N LEU A 199 4.75 -0.01 -2.03
CA LEU A 199 3.50 0.12 -1.29
C LEU A 199 3.83 0.25 0.20
N VAL A 200 3.74 1.46 0.73
CA VAL A 200 3.90 1.77 2.16
C VAL A 200 2.51 1.65 2.80
N GLU A 201 2.22 0.53 3.45
CA GLU A 201 0.86 0.13 3.79
C GLU A 201 0.63 -0.16 5.27
N THR A 202 -0.66 -0.24 5.65
CA THR A 202 -1.11 -0.50 7.02
C THR A 202 -0.49 0.48 8.02
N ILE A 203 -0.36 1.74 7.60
CA ILE A 203 0.31 2.75 8.43
C ILE A 203 -0.55 3.10 9.63
N PHE A 204 -0.12 2.61 10.80
CA PHE A 204 -0.65 3.00 12.11
C PHE A 204 0.13 4.18 12.74
N ASP A 205 1.32 4.49 12.24
CA ASP A 205 2.16 5.60 12.72
C ASP A 205 2.75 6.38 11.54
N THR A 206 2.34 7.64 11.41
CA THR A 206 2.77 8.52 10.32
C THR A 206 4.25 8.84 10.35
N LEU A 207 4.92 8.78 11.51
CA LEU A 207 6.37 8.97 11.59
C LEU A 207 7.11 7.77 10.98
N ASN A 208 6.59 6.56 11.14
CA ASN A 208 7.11 5.37 10.46
C ASN A 208 6.94 5.49 8.94
N ALA A 209 5.76 5.90 8.47
CA ALA A 209 5.57 6.16 7.04
C ALA A 209 6.52 7.23 6.49
N LYS A 210 6.80 8.30 7.25
CA LYS A 210 7.78 9.30 6.85
C LYS A 210 9.20 8.75 6.78
N ALA A 211 9.59 7.85 7.68
CA ALA A 211 10.88 7.18 7.61
C ALA A 211 10.98 6.28 6.36
N ALA A 212 9.91 5.53 6.04
CA ALA A 212 9.83 4.74 4.80
C ALA A 212 9.90 5.63 3.55
N ILE A 213 9.11 6.70 3.49
CA ILE A 213 9.13 7.68 2.38
C ILE A 213 10.54 8.25 2.19
N PHE A 214 11.20 8.65 3.28
CA PHE A 214 12.56 9.19 3.22
C PHE A 214 13.56 8.15 2.69
N ALA A 215 13.48 6.91 3.18
CA ALA A 215 14.33 5.82 2.71
C ALA A 215 14.13 5.51 1.21
N LEU A 216 12.89 5.57 0.72
CA LEU A 216 12.59 5.41 -0.70
C LEU A 216 13.15 6.55 -1.55
N ASP A 217 13.06 7.80 -1.08
CA ASP A 217 13.62 8.95 -1.78
C ASP A 217 15.15 8.88 -1.85
N GLU A 218 15.81 8.53 -0.74
CA GLU A 218 17.26 8.30 -0.67
C GLU A 218 17.71 7.17 -1.62
N LEU A 219 16.94 6.07 -1.68
CA LEU A 219 17.21 4.96 -2.59
C LEU A 219 17.07 5.38 -4.06
N MET A 220 15.99 6.08 -4.40
CA MET A 220 15.74 6.54 -5.77
C MET A 220 16.77 7.58 -6.22
N GLU A 221 17.19 8.48 -5.34
CA GLU A 221 18.25 9.45 -5.63
C GLU A 221 19.60 8.75 -5.87
N SER A 222 19.98 7.80 -5.01
CA SER A 222 21.28 7.12 -5.11
C SER A 222 21.39 6.15 -6.30
N THR A 223 20.28 5.56 -6.73
CA THR A 223 20.26 4.59 -7.85
C THR A 223 19.92 5.23 -9.19
N GLY A 224 19.28 6.41 -9.18
CA GLY A 224 18.70 7.03 -10.38
C GLY A 224 17.40 6.37 -10.86
N GLU A 225 16.92 5.32 -10.17
CA GLU A 225 15.64 4.68 -10.43
C GLU A 225 14.49 5.55 -9.88
N ARG A 226 13.34 5.55 -10.54
CA ARG A 226 12.14 6.25 -10.07
C ARG A 226 10.93 5.34 -10.22
N LEU A 227 10.49 4.76 -9.11
CA LEU A 227 9.29 3.92 -9.07
C LEU A 227 8.10 4.69 -8.49
N PRO A 228 6.85 4.33 -8.86
CA PRO A 228 5.68 4.84 -8.18
C PRO A 228 5.64 4.40 -6.72
N VAL A 229 5.07 5.24 -5.86
CA VAL A 229 4.85 4.94 -4.45
C VAL A 229 3.36 5.05 -4.14
N ILE A 230 2.78 4.02 -3.54
CA ILE A 230 1.45 4.05 -2.94
C ILE A 230 1.63 4.15 -1.43
N VAL A 231 0.82 4.99 -0.79
CA VAL A 231 0.78 5.11 0.67
C VAL A 231 -0.62 4.75 1.15
N SER A 232 -0.75 3.83 2.11
CA SER A 232 -2.03 3.41 2.67
C SER A 232 -2.03 3.45 4.19
N GLY A 233 -2.96 4.20 4.76
CA GLY A 233 -3.17 4.30 6.20
C GLY A 233 -4.14 3.24 6.72
N THR A 234 -4.11 2.97 8.02
CA THR A 234 -5.13 2.15 8.69
C THR A 234 -5.85 2.95 9.76
N VAL A 235 -7.18 2.99 9.67
CA VAL A 235 -8.05 3.61 10.70
C VAL A 235 -8.42 2.53 11.70
N THR A 236 -8.05 2.71 12.96
CA THR A 236 -8.11 1.60 13.95
C THR A 236 -9.49 1.35 14.52
N ASP A 237 -10.37 2.35 14.52
CA ASP A 237 -11.71 2.24 15.09
C ASP A 237 -12.68 3.27 14.46
N ALA A 238 -13.92 3.29 14.98
CA ALA A 238 -14.96 4.21 14.54
C ALA A 238 -14.68 5.69 14.85
N SER A 239 -13.61 6.03 15.57
CA SER A 239 -13.21 7.42 15.81
C SER A 239 -12.63 8.09 14.56
N GLY A 240 -12.29 7.31 13.53
CA GLY A 240 -11.75 7.83 12.27
C GLY A 240 -10.29 8.25 12.34
N ARG A 241 -9.55 7.69 13.29
CA ARG A 241 -8.15 8.00 13.53
C ARG A 241 -7.25 6.83 13.24
N ILE A 242 -6.06 7.16 12.76
CA ILE A 242 -4.90 6.29 12.78
C ILE A 242 -4.46 6.12 14.25
N LEU A 243 -3.76 5.04 14.60
CA LEU A 243 -3.32 4.75 15.98
C LEU A 243 -2.53 5.91 16.61
N SER A 244 -1.74 6.64 15.81
CA SER A 244 -1.02 7.86 16.23
C SER A 244 -1.91 9.08 16.50
N GLY A 245 -3.24 8.94 16.41
CA GLY A 245 -4.24 9.97 16.72
C GLY A 245 -4.61 10.90 15.55
N GLN A 246 -3.97 10.75 14.39
CA GLN A 246 -4.26 11.58 13.21
C GLN A 246 -5.59 11.20 12.55
N THR A 247 -6.37 12.21 12.15
CA THR A 247 -7.51 12.00 11.24
C THR A 247 -7.01 11.67 9.83
N VAL A 248 -7.89 11.15 8.98
CA VAL A 248 -7.59 10.83 7.57
C VAL A 248 -7.06 12.05 6.81
N GLY A 249 -7.69 13.22 6.97
CA GLY A 249 -7.18 14.45 6.38
C GLY A 249 -5.81 14.88 6.91
N ALA A 250 -5.56 14.76 8.22
CA ALA A 250 -4.27 15.07 8.80
C ALA A 250 -3.16 14.12 8.30
N PHE A 251 -3.48 12.83 8.16
CA PHE A 251 -2.58 11.84 7.57
C PHE A 251 -2.21 12.21 6.13
N TRP A 252 -3.19 12.44 5.26
CA TRP A 252 -2.96 12.84 3.88
C TRP A 252 -2.04 14.07 3.78
N HIS A 253 -2.36 15.14 4.52
CA HIS A 253 -1.53 16.35 4.53
C HIS A 253 -0.12 16.12 5.07
N SER A 254 0.07 15.13 5.95
CA SER A 254 1.38 14.77 6.49
C SER A 254 2.26 14.03 5.48
N VAL A 255 1.69 13.30 4.52
CA VAL A 255 2.44 12.45 3.56
C VAL A 255 2.42 12.97 2.12
N ARG A 256 1.54 13.91 1.76
CA ARG A 256 1.41 14.43 0.37
C ARG A 256 2.69 15.02 -0.23
N HIS A 257 3.63 15.44 0.62
CA HIS A 257 4.95 15.94 0.18
C HIS A 257 5.75 14.89 -0.61
N ALA A 258 5.47 13.60 -0.38
CA ALA A 258 6.06 12.49 -1.13
C ALA A 258 5.60 12.42 -2.59
N ARG A 259 4.50 13.11 -2.94
CA ARG A 259 3.81 13.00 -4.24
C ARG A 259 3.56 11.53 -4.64
N PRO A 260 2.87 10.75 -3.78
CA PRO A 260 2.59 9.36 -4.08
C PRO A 260 1.71 9.24 -5.33
N LEU A 261 1.82 8.11 -6.03
CA LEU A 261 0.92 7.77 -7.13
C LEU A 261 -0.52 7.64 -6.62
N ALA A 262 -0.70 6.95 -5.49
CA ALA A 262 -1.99 6.79 -4.84
C ALA A 262 -1.89 6.93 -3.31
N ILE A 263 -2.97 7.42 -2.71
CA ILE A 263 -3.19 7.47 -1.26
C ILE A 263 -4.44 6.66 -0.93
N GLY A 264 -4.43 5.87 0.13
CA GLY A 264 -5.57 5.03 0.46
C GLY A 264 -5.69 4.64 1.91
N LEU A 265 -6.66 3.75 2.14
CA LEU A 265 -6.88 3.08 3.41
C LEU A 265 -7.01 1.58 3.21
N ASN A 266 -6.50 0.83 4.19
CA ASN A 266 -6.62 -0.62 4.23
C ASN A 266 -6.67 -1.15 5.66
N CYS A 267 -7.07 -2.42 5.77
CA CYS A 267 -7.12 -3.17 7.02
C CYS A 267 -8.05 -2.53 8.09
N ALA A 268 -8.00 -3.11 9.29
CA ALA A 268 -8.75 -2.80 10.52
C ALA A 268 -10.29 -2.81 10.41
N LEU A 269 -10.84 -2.11 9.43
CA LEU A 269 -12.26 -1.96 9.17
C LEU A 269 -12.68 -2.79 7.94
N GLY A 270 -13.90 -3.34 8.00
CA GLY A 270 -14.60 -3.77 6.80
C GLY A 270 -15.10 -2.57 5.98
N ALA A 271 -15.54 -2.84 4.75
CA ALA A 271 -15.95 -1.80 3.80
C ALA A 271 -16.98 -0.81 4.39
N THR A 272 -18.07 -1.31 5.00
CA THR A 272 -19.14 -0.48 5.57
C THR A 272 -18.61 0.64 6.49
N LEU A 273 -17.66 0.33 7.37
CA LEU A 273 -17.10 1.28 8.32
C LEU A 273 -16.04 2.19 7.68
N MET A 274 -15.39 1.74 6.60
CA MET A 274 -14.35 2.48 5.90
C MET A 274 -14.92 3.56 4.94
N ARG A 275 -16.18 3.41 4.50
CA ARG A 275 -16.84 4.30 3.53
C ARG A 275 -16.69 5.81 3.81
N PRO A 276 -17.03 6.35 5.00
CA PRO A 276 -16.96 7.80 5.23
C PRO A 276 -15.53 8.35 5.10
N TYR A 277 -14.53 7.54 5.43
CA TYR A 277 -13.12 7.93 5.38
C TYR A 277 -12.57 7.94 3.95
N ILE A 278 -12.99 6.98 3.13
CA ILE A 278 -12.67 6.97 1.69
C ILE A 278 -13.38 8.10 0.96
N GLU A 279 -14.63 8.40 1.32
CA GLU A 279 -15.35 9.57 0.79
C GLU A 279 -14.61 10.87 1.12
N GLU A 280 -14.21 11.07 2.39
CA GLU A 280 -13.40 12.22 2.81
C GLU A 280 -12.08 12.30 2.02
N LEU A 281 -11.33 11.19 1.97
CA LEU A 281 -10.04 11.13 1.29
C LEU A 281 -10.18 11.44 -0.21
N SER A 282 -11.20 10.89 -0.87
CA SER A 282 -11.47 11.12 -2.29
C SER A 282 -11.70 12.59 -2.63
N ARG A 283 -12.23 13.37 -1.69
CA ARG A 283 -12.49 14.79 -1.87
C ARG A 283 -11.22 15.64 -1.68
N ILE A 284 -10.33 15.24 -0.77
CA ILE A 284 -9.14 16.03 -0.38
C ILE A 284 -7.85 15.59 -1.07
N ALA A 285 -7.81 14.42 -1.69
CA ALA A 285 -6.62 13.87 -2.36
C ALA A 285 -6.19 14.64 -3.62
N GLY A 286 -7.02 15.58 -4.10
CA GLY A 286 -6.74 16.37 -5.31
C GLY A 286 -6.59 15.47 -6.53
N GLU A 287 -5.46 15.59 -7.23
CA GLU A 287 -5.11 14.78 -8.41
C GLU A 287 -4.53 13.41 -8.08
N THR A 288 -4.25 13.14 -6.80
CA THR A 288 -3.69 11.84 -6.35
C THR A 288 -4.75 10.75 -6.48
N PHE A 289 -4.36 9.60 -7.01
CA PHE A 289 -5.26 8.45 -7.11
C PHE A 289 -5.62 7.91 -5.73
N VAL A 290 -6.77 7.25 -5.63
CA VAL A 290 -7.27 6.71 -4.36
C VAL A 290 -7.34 5.20 -4.38
N SER A 291 -6.77 4.56 -3.36
CA SER A 291 -6.86 3.10 -3.14
C SER A 291 -7.74 2.77 -1.92
N CYS A 292 -8.44 1.64 -1.99
CA CYS A 292 -9.16 1.07 -0.85
C CYS A 292 -9.16 -0.45 -0.94
N TYR A 293 -8.72 -1.10 0.12
CA TYR A 293 -8.70 -2.56 0.22
C TYR A 293 -9.04 -3.00 1.66
N PRO A 294 -10.34 -3.10 1.99
CA PRO A 294 -10.81 -3.37 3.34
C PRO A 294 -10.69 -4.84 3.71
N ASN A 295 -10.89 -5.15 4.99
CA ASN A 295 -11.05 -6.54 5.45
C ASN A 295 -12.37 -7.14 4.96
N ALA A 296 -12.47 -8.47 4.95
CA ALA A 296 -13.72 -9.21 4.77
C ALA A 296 -14.59 -9.14 6.06
N GLY A 297 -15.00 -7.92 6.43
CA GLY A 297 -15.68 -7.63 7.67
C GLY A 297 -14.73 -7.40 8.85
N LEU A 298 -15.27 -7.41 10.06
CA LEU A 298 -14.46 -7.33 11.28
C LEU A 298 -13.93 -8.73 11.66
N PRO A 299 -12.75 -8.82 12.29
CA PRO A 299 -12.24 -10.10 12.78
C PRO A 299 -13.23 -10.77 13.74
N ASN A 300 -13.55 -12.04 13.47
CA ASN A 300 -14.40 -12.88 14.30
C ASN A 300 -13.66 -14.17 14.69
N PRO A 301 -13.15 -14.28 15.93
CA PRO A 301 -12.45 -15.48 16.40
C PRO A 301 -13.31 -16.75 16.42
N MET A 302 -14.63 -16.62 16.38
CA MET A 302 -15.58 -17.74 16.34
C MET A 302 -15.84 -18.25 14.92
N SER A 303 -15.36 -17.54 13.90
CA SER A 303 -15.50 -17.90 12.49
C SER A 303 -14.40 -18.88 12.10
N ASP A 304 -14.75 -19.89 11.30
CA ASP A 304 -13.77 -20.88 10.79
C ASP A 304 -12.64 -20.23 9.99
N THR A 305 -12.91 -19.08 9.34
CA THR A 305 -11.90 -18.35 8.56
C THR A 305 -11.33 -17.14 9.29
N GLY A 306 -11.82 -16.85 10.50
CA GLY A 306 -11.56 -15.61 11.23
C GLY A 306 -12.34 -14.39 10.73
N PHE A 307 -13.12 -14.53 9.65
CA PHE A 307 -13.87 -13.47 8.99
C PHE A 307 -15.20 -14.02 8.42
N ASP A 308 -16.29 -13.29 8.59
CA ASP A 308 -17.64 -13.79 8.22
C ASP A 308 -18.13 -13.30 6.87
N GLU A 309 -17.52 -12.25 6.32
CA GLU A 309 -18.02 -11.63 5.10
C GLU A 309 -17.72 -12.51 3.89
N THR A 310 -18.75 -12.80 3.08
CA THR A 310 -18.61 -13.63 1.89
C THR A 310 -18.12 -12.80 0.70
N PRO A 311 -17.58 -13.43 -0.37
CA PRO A 311 -17.18 -12.74 -1.59
C PRO A 311 -18.26 -11.78 -2.11
N GLU A 312 -19.51 -12.23 -2.17
CA GLU A 312 -20.65 -11.45 -2.68
C GLU A 312 -20.92 -10.20 -1.84
N VAL A 313 -20.80 -10.31 -0.51
CA VAL A 313 -21.02 -9.18 0.40
C VAL A 313 -19.89 -8.17 0.25
N THR A 314 -18.62 -8.60 0.30
CA THR A 314 -17.48 -7.70 0.14
C THR A 314 -17.46 -7.04 -1.23
N GLY A 315 -17.68 -7.82 -2.29
CA GLY A 315 -17.77 -7.30 -3.65
C GLY A 315 -18.85 -6.23 -3.79
N ARG A 316 -20.05 -6.47 -3.24
CA ARG A 316 -21.15 -5.48 -3.25
C ARG A 316 -20.77 -4.21 -2.50
N LEU A 317 -20.15 -4.30 -1.32
CA LEU A 317 -19.80 -3.13 -0.53
C LEU A 317 -18.68 -2.29 -1.20
N VAL A 318 -17.69 -2.95 -1.81
CA VAL A 318 -16.65 -2.26 -2.58
C VAL A 318 -17.21 -1.64 -3.87
N GLU A 319 -18.19 -2.29 -4.51
CA GLU A 319 -18.93 -1.76 -5.67
C GLU A 319 -19.59 -0.41 -5.34
N GLU A 320 -20.11 -0.22 -4.12
CA GLU A 320 -20.70 1.05 -3.70
C GLU A 320 -19.68 2.21 -3.74
N PHE A 321 -18.40 1.95 -3.50
CA PHE A 321 -17.35 2.99 -3.56
C PHE A 321 -16.96 3.29 -5.01
N ALA A 322 -16.89 2.26 -5.86
CA ALA A 322 -16.65 2.43 -7.29
C ALA A 322 -17.81 3.20 -7.94
N ALA A 323 -19.05 2.86 -7.61
CA ALA A 323 -20.25 3.54 -8.10
C ALA A 323 -20.32 5.02 -7.67
N ALA A 324 -19.83 5.33 -6.46
CA ALA A 324 -19.72 6.71 -5.98
C ALA A 324 -18.53 7.48 -6.58
N GLY A 325 -17.67 6.82 -7.39
CA GLY A 325 -16.51 7.45 -8.02
C GLY A 325 -15.36 7.75 -7.05
N PHE A 326 -15.21 6.96 -5.99
CA PHE A 326 -14.19 7.20 -4.97
C PHE A 326 -12.83 6.56 -5.29
N LEU A 327 -12.79 5.51 -6.12
CA LEU A 327 -11.64 4.61 -6.24
C LEU A 327 -10.93 4.69 -7.60
N ASN A 328 -9.61 4.49 -7.56
CA ASN A 328 -8.76 4.14 -8.71
C ASN A 328 -8.14 2.75 -8.53
N ILE A 329 -7.95 2.30 -7.28
CA ILE A 329 -7.49 0.96 -6.94
C ILE A 329 -8.45 0.35 -5.92
N ALA A 330 -8.90 -0.87 -6.17
CA ALA A 330 -9.73 -1.65 -5.25
C ALA A 330 -9.03 -2.99 -4.95
N GLY A 331 -9.16 -3.53 -3.75
CA GLY A 331 -8.59 -4.83 -3.40
C GLY A 331 -9.16 -5.37 -2.11
N GLY A 332 -8.44 -6.30 -1.48
CA GLY A 332 -8.82 -6.87 -0.20
C GLY A 332 -7.66 -6.91 0.79
N CYS A 333 -7.96 -6.88 2.08
CA CYS A 333 -6.98 -7.12 3.15
C CYS A 333 -7.38 -8.39 3.93
N CYS A 334 -7.26 -8.41 5.25
CA CYS A 334 -7.46 -9.61 6.07
C CYS A 334 -8.82 -10.28 5.81
N GLY A 335 -8.80 -11.61 5.62
CA GLY A 335 -9.98 -12.43 5.35
C GLY A 335 -10.35 -12.55 3.88
N THR A 336 -9.83 -11.68 3.01
CA THR A 336 -10.15 -11.72 1.58
C THR A 336 -9.39 -12.82 0.85
N THR A 337 -10.09 -13.52 -0.04
CA THR A 337 -9.59 -14.70 -0.77
C THR A 337 -9.60 -14.44 -2.28
N PRO A 338 -9.04 -15.32 -3.12
CA PRO A 338 -9.17 -15.22 -4.57
C PRO A 338 -10.63 -15.09 -5.03
N ALA A 339 -11.59 -15.74 -4.37
CA ALA A 339 -13.01 -15.58 -4.68
C ALA A 339 -13.52 -14.15 -4.40
N HIS A 340 -13.06 -13.51 -3.32
CA HIS A 340 -13.38 -12.11 -3.05
C HIS A 340 -12.80 -11.18 -4.12
N ILE A 341 -11.54 -11.41 -4.52
CA ILE A 341 -10.88 -10.61 -5.55
C ILE A 341 -11.56 -10.75 -6.91
N ALA A 342 -12.01 -11.96 -7.27
CA ALA A 342 -12.78 -12.18 -8.49
C ALA A 342 -14.11 -11.41 -8.48
N GLU A 343 -14.84 -11.44 -7.36
CA GLU A 343 -16.10 -10.71 -7.22
C GLU A 343 -15.89 -9.19 -7.25
N ILE A 344 -14.86 -8.69 -6.56
CA ILE A 344 -14.46 -7.27 -6.59
C ILE A 344 -14.14 -6.87 -8.03
N ALA A 345 -13.25 -7.61 -8.71
CA ALA A 345 -12.83 -7.32 -10.08
C ALA A 345 -14.01 -7.25 -11.06
N GLN A 346 -14.94 -8.20 -10.96
CA GLN A 346 -16.13 -8.25 -11.81
C GLN A 346 -17.05 -7.03 -11.60
N ARG A 347 -17.22 -6.59 -10.35
CA ARG A 347 -18.14 -5.50 -10.01
C ARG A 347 -17.53 -4.13 -10.32
N VAL A 348 -16.32 -3.86 -9.82
CA VAL A 348 -15.68 -2.55 -10.00
C VAL A 348 -15.31 -2.28 -11.46
N GLY A 349 -15.07 -3.32 -12.26
CA GLY A 349 -14.78 -3.19 -13.70
C GLY A 349 -15.90 -2.56 -14.54
N ARG A 350 -17.11 -2.42 -13.99
CA ARG A 350 -18.26 -1.75 -14.64
C ARG A 350 -18.21 -0.23 -14.55
N TYR A 351 -17.36 0.30 -13.68
CA TYR A 351 -17.34 1.71 -13.30
C TYR A 351 -16.10 2.42 -13.84
N GLN A 352 -16.27 3.71 -14.13
CA GLN A 352 -15.14 4.58 -14.42
C GLN A 352 -14.33 4.82 -13.15
N PRO A 353 -13.00 4.93 -13.25
CA PRO A 353 -12.17 5.28 -12.10
C PRO A 353 -12.50 6.70 -11.64
N ARG A 354 -12.11 7.01 -10.40
CA ARG A 354 -12.15 8.37 -9.88
C ARG A 354 -11.35 9.31 -10.81
N CYS A 355 -12.01 10.30 -11.37
CA CYS A 355 -11.37 11.40 -12.08
C CYS A 355 -11.13 12.57 -11.13
N ALA A 356 -9.91 13.13 -11.14
CA ALA A 356 -9.66 14.42 -10.51
C ALA A 356 -10.52 15.46 -11.24
N GLN A 357 -11.57 15.95 -10.59
CA GLN A 357 -12.39 17.01 -11.15
C GLN A 357 -11.48 18.23 -11.37
N HIS A 358 -11.26 18.62 -12.62
CA HIS A 358 -10.97 20.02 -12.92
C HIS A 358 -12.13 20.81 -12.35
N ALA A 359 -11.89 21.59 -11.30
CA ALA A 359 -12.92 22.41 -10.69
C ALA A 359 -13.59 23.25 -11.80
N PRO A 360 -14.92 23.15 -12.00
CA PRO A 360 -15.61 23.78 -13.12
C PRO A 360 -15.64 25.32 -13.05
N PHE A 361 -14.99 25.94 -12.06
CA PHE A 361 -15.00 27.39 -11.82
C PHE A 361 -13.66 28.10 -12.09
N SER A 362 -12.61 27.41 -12.56
CA SER A 362 -11.31 28.06 -12.83
C SER A 362 -11.28 28.98 -14.06
N THR A 363 -12.28 28.89 -14.95
CA THR A 363 -12.37 29.73 -16.16
C THR A 363 -13.07 31.08 -15.95
N LEU A 364 -13.61 31.36 -14.75
CA LEU A 364 -14.31 32.62 -14.47
C LEU A 364 -13.43 33.73 -13.87
N ILE A 365 -12.14 33.47 -13.60
CA ILE A 365 -11.23 34.44 -12.97
C ILE A 365 -10.27 35.11 -13.99
N ASN A 366 -10.30 34.69 -15.26
CA ASN A 366 -9.49 35.29 -16.34
C ASN A 366 -10.32 36.01 -17.41
N ALA A 367 -11.50 36.54 -17.06
CA ALA A 367 -12.33 37.36 -17.95
C ALA A 367 -12.21 38.85 -17.62
#